data_AF-S2XMW4-F1
#
_entry.id   AF-S2XMW4-F1
#
_cell.length_a   1.000
_cell.length_b   1.000
_cell.length_c   1.000
_cell.angle_alpha   90.00
_cell.angle_beta   90.00
_cell.angle_gamma   90.00
#
_symmetry.space_group_name_H-M   'P 1'
#
loop_
_entity.id
_entity.type
_entity.pdbx_description
1 polymer ?
#
loop_
_entity_poly.entity_id
_entity_poly.type
_entity_poly.pdbx_seq_one_letter_code
_entity_poly.pdbx_strand_id
1 'polypeptide(L)'
;MRGYPNRNKGWWIRGGTWSFSWSTSHALRWYLETSRTGLQAVKVASAWELKLGDVISYDFQGDGRFDHTTIVTGFNENGEPLVNAHTVFARQRNWRYTTSPAYSDDTRYIFFHIKDSFT
;
A
#
# COMPACT_ATOMS: atom_id res chain seq x y z
N MET A 1 -16.54 2.30 -3.59
CA MET A 1 -16.20 3.00 -2.32
C MET A 1 -17.36 2.84 -1.35
N ARG A 2 -17.12 2.44 -0.09
CA ARG A 2 -18.16 2.06 0.89
C ARG A 2 -17.82 2.55 2.30
N GLY A 3 -18.78 2.55 3.23
CA GLY A 3 -18.55 2.85 4.65
C GLY A 3 -19.02 4.23 5.12
N TYR A 4 -19.42 5.10 4.19
CA TYR A 4 -20.04 6.40 4.47
C TYR A 4 -21.29 6.24 5.38
N PRO A 5 -21.52 7.14 6.36
CA PRO A 5 -20.70 8.31 6.71
C PRO A 5 -19.64 8.06 7.79
N ASN A 6 -19.44 6.82 8.25
CA ASN A 6 -18.56 6.53 9.38
C ASN A 6 -17.08 6.59 8.96
N ARG A 7 -16.31 7.51 9.54
CA ARG A 7 -14.89 7.70 9.20
C ARG A 7 -13.99 6.51 9.58
N ASN A 8 -14.41 5.69 10.54
CA ASN A 8 -13.69 4.47 10.96
C ASN A 8 -13.96 3.28 10.03
N LYS A 9 -14.86 3.39 9.05
CA LYS A 9 -15.30 2.26 8.23
C LYS A 9 -15.14 2.53 6.74
N GLY A 10 -14.63 1.51 6.06
CA GLY A 10 -14.59 1.45 4.61
C GLY A 10 -13.57 2.39 3.99
N TRP A 11 -13.57 2.47 2.66
CA TRP A 11 -12.69 3.30 1.84
C TRP A 11 -13.55 4.20 0.94
N TRP A 12 -13.58 5.49 1.27
CA TRP A 12 -14.44 6.48 0.61
C TRP A 12 -14.03 7.93 0.87
N ILE A 13 -14.38 8.80 -0.08
CA ILE A 13 -14.41 10.26 0.03
C ILE A 13 -15.74 10.75 -0.58
N ARG A 14 -16.48 11.59 0.15
CA ARG A 14 -17.79 12.12 -0.29
C ARG A 14 -18.20 13.34 0.52
N GLY A 15 -18.78 14.35 -0.13
CA GLY A 15 -19.44 15.47 0.54
C GLY A 15 -18.53 16.27 1.48
N GLY A 16 -17.27 16.47 1.09
CA GLY A 16 -16.27 17.18 1.90
C GLY A 16 -15.71 16.38 3.09
N THR A 17 -16.07 15.11 3.24
CA THR A 17 -15.56 14.22 4.30
C THR A 17 -15.06 12.88 3.73
N TRP A 18 -14.37 12.09 4.53
CA TRP A 18 -13.66 10.87 4.10
C TRP A 18 -13.39 9.89 5.26
N SER A 19 -13.21 8.61 4.91
CA SER A 19 -12.71 7.55 5.82
C SER A 19 -11.25 7.75 6.20
N PHE A 20 -10.83 7.28 7.38
CA PHE A 20 -9.42 7.29 7.79
C PHE A 20 -8.53 6.50 6.85
N SER A 21 -8.99 5.35 6.34
CA SER A 21 -8.21 4.57 5.39
C SER A 21 -7.90 5.36 4.13
N TRP A 22 -8.78 6.29 3.70
CA TRP A 22 -8.53 7.17 2.55
C TRP A 22 -7.43 8.23 2.82
N SER A 23 -7.05 8.48 4.07
CA SER A 23 -6.18 9.62 4.44
C SER A 23 -4.77 9.25 4.85
N THR A 24 -4.56 8.08 5.46
CA THR A 24 -3.25 7.72 6.03
C THR A 24 -2.82 6.32 5.63
N SER A 25 -1.51 6.16 5.40
CA SER A 25 -0.90 4.87 5.08
C SER A 25 -1.23 3.81 6.13
N HIS A 26 -1.14 4.16 7.42
CA HIS A 26 -1.44 3.22 8.50
C HIS A 26 -2.90 2.76 8.52
N ALA A 27 -3.86 3.66 8.29
CA ALA A 27 -5.27 3.26 8.24
C ALA A 27 -5.60 2.47 6.96
N LEU A 28 -4.97 2.80 5.82
CA LEU A 28 -5.10 2.01 4.59
C LEU A 28 -4.58 0.58 4.79
N ARG A 29 -3.40 0.43 5.39
CA ARG A 29 -2.79 -0.85 5.79
C ARG A 29 -3.78 -1.73 6.56
N TRP A 30 -4.45 -1.19 7.58
CA TRP A 30 -5.46 -1.93 8.35
C TRP A 30 -6.71 -2.27 7.54
N TYR A 31 -7.15 -1.34 6.69
CA TYR A 31 -8.29 -1.58 5.79
C TYR A 31 -8.00 -2.73 4.81
N LEU A 32 -6.83 -2.76 4.18
CA LEU A 32 -6.45 -3.82 3.24
C LEU A 32 -6.37 -5.20 3.91
N GLU A 33 -5.85 -5.27 5.15
CA GLU A 33 -5.75 -6.52 5.90
C GLU A 33 -7.12 -7.08 6.34
N THR A 34 -8.05 -6.19 6.69
CA THR A 34 -9.32 -6.58 7.34
C THR A 34 -10.54 -6.55 6.42
N SER A 35 -10.48 -5.87 5.28
CA SER A 35 -11.63 -5.77 4.37
C SER A 35 -12.05 -7.14 3.84
N ARG A 36 -13.36 -7.41 3.90
CA ARG A 36 -14.01 -8.64 3.39
C ARG A 36 -15.01 -8.36 2.28
N THR A 37 -15.13 -7.12 1.82
CA THR A 37 -16.10 -6.70 0.80
C THR A 37 -15.58 -5.47 0.05
N GLY A 38 -15.82 -5.36 -1.25
CA GLY A 38 -15.32 -4.27 -2.09
C GLY A 38 -13.83 -4.44 -2.38
N LEU A 39 -13.02 -3.38 -2.22
CA LEU A 39 -11.56 -3.50 -2.30
C LEU A 39 -11.07 -4.46 -1.21
N GLN A 40 -10.44 -5.55 -1.64
CA GLN A 40 -9.92 -6.62 -0.80
C GLN A 40 -8.48 -6.90 -1.19
N ALA A 41 -7.70 -7.38 -0.23
CA ALA A 41 -6.33 -7.82 -0.44
C ALA A 41 -6.03 -9.06 0.38
N VAL A 42 -4.95 -9.75 0.04
CA VAL A 42 -4.30 -10.77 0.87
C VAL A 42 -2.85 -10.39 1.09
N LYS A 43 -2.33 -10.75 2.26
CA LYS A 43 -0.89 -10.63 2.50
C LYS A 43 -0.17 -11.74 1.75
N VAL A 44 0.90 -11.39 1.05
CA VAL A 44 1.84 -12.36 0.45
C VAL A 44 3.15 -12.32 1.24
N ALA A 45 3.93 -13.41 1.17
CA ALA A 45 5.10 -13.57 2.03
C ALA A 45 6.30 -12.76 1.54
N SER A 46 6.38 -12.51 0.24
CA SER A 46 7.53 -11.87 -0.39
C SER A 46 7.13 -10.87 -1.48
N ALA A 47 8.03 -9.94 -1.80
CA ALA A 47 7.83 -9.00 -2.90
C ALA A 47 7.78 -9.69 -4.28
N TRP A 48 8.24 -10.94 -4.40
CA TRP A 48 8.28 -11.73 -5.65
C TRP A 48 6.92 -12.31 -6.00
N GLU A 49 6.00 -12.34 -5.04
CA GLU A 49 4.61 -12.74 -5.25
C GLU A 49 3.72 -11.56 -5.67
N LEU A 50 4.27 -10.34 -5.67
CA LEU A 50 3.53 -9.15 -6.09
C LEU A 50 3.32 -9.13 -7.60
N LYS A 51 2.16 -8.62 -8.01
CA LYS A 51 1.73 -8.39 -9.38
C LYS A 51 1.53 -6.89 -9.64
N LEU A 52 1.33 -6.52 -10.91
CA LEU A 52 0.92 -5.16 -11.25
C LEU A 52 -0.36 -4.77 -10.50
N GLY A 53 -0.38 -3.58 -9.90
CA GLY A 53 -1.50 -3.09 -9.11
C GLY A 53 -1.44 -3.45 -7.61
N ASP A 54 -0.54 -4.34 -7.22
CA ASP A 54 -0.35 -4.69 -5.82
C ASP A 54 0.26 -3.56 -5.00
N VAL A 55 0.10 -3.64 -3.68
CA VAL A 55 0.41 -2.54 -2.77
C VAL A 55 1.44 -2.97 -1.74
N ILE A 56 2.39 -2.09 -1.43
CA ILE A 56 3.37 -2.29 -0.36
C ILE A 56 3.16 -1.21 0.69
N SER A 57 3.01 -1.62 1.96
CA SER A 57 3.03 -0.69 3.10
C SER A 57 4.39 -0.73 3.78
N TYR A 58 4.92 0.43 4.13
CA TYR A 58 6.22 0.62 4.75
C TYR A 58 6.06 1.24 6.13
N ASP A 59 6.72 0.64 7.10
CA ASP A 59 7.00 1.21 8.42
C ASP A 59 8.50 1.48 8.43
N PHE A 60 8.88 2.74 8.22
CA PHE A 60 10.28 3.10 8.00
C PHE A 60 11.10 3.07 9.30
N GLN A 61 10.46 3.26 10.46
CA GLN A 61 11.11 3.26 11.76
C GLN A 61 11.06 1.88 12.45
N GLY A 62 10.26 0.95 11.93
CA GLY A 62 10.04 -0.35 12.54
C GLY A 62 9.26 -0.29 13.87
N ASP A 63 8.50 0.77 14.10
CA ASP A 63 7.80 1.03 15.38
C ASP A 63 6.36 0.51 15.41
N GLY A 64 5.92 -0.15 14.33
CA GLY A 64 4.57 -0.67 14.13
C GLY A 64 3.61 0.33 13.49
N ARG A 65 4.00 1.59 13.29
CA ARG A 65 3.24 2.60 12.55
C ARG A 65 3.69 2.60 11.09
N PHE A 66 2.74 2.39 10.20
CA PHE A 66 3.00 2.33 8.76
C PHE A 66 2.85 3.72 8.17
N ASP A 67 3.96 4.30 7.73
CA ASP A 67 4.04 5.70 7.32
C ASP A 67 3.82 5.88 5.82
N HIS A 68 4.15 4.87 5.02
CA HIS A 68 4.13 5.00 3.57
C HIS A 68 3.46 3.83 2.87
N THR A 69 2.96 4.09 1.66
CA THR A 69 2.33 3.08 0.82
C THR A 69 2.63 3.36 -0.64
N THR A 70 3.01 2.33 -1.38
CA THR A 70 3.33 2.41 -2.81
C THR A 70 2.47 1.40 -3.58
N ILE A 71 2.37 1.60 -4.89
CA ILE A 71 1.72 0.66 -5.81
C ILE A 71 2.75 0.11 -6.80
N VAL A 72 2.69 -1.19 -7.06
CA VAL A 72 3.53 -1.88 -8.04
C VAL A 72 3.03 -1.53 -9.45
N THR A 73 3.91 -0.94 -10.25
CA THR A 73 3.61 -0.42 -11.59
C THR A 73 4.51 -0.99 -12.68
N GLY A 74 5.44 -1.88 -12.34
CA GLY A 74 6.35 -2.51 -13.27
C GLY A 74 7.24 -3.53 -12.59
N PHE A 75 8.11 -4.15 -13.37
CA PHE A 75 9.14 -5.06 -12.90
C PHE A 75 10.44 -4.76 -13.66
N ASN A 76 11.59 -4.88 -13.00
CA ASN A 76 12.87 -4.79 -13.67
C ASN A 76 13.20 -6.11 -14.41
N GLU A 77 14.35 -6.16 -15.08
CA GLU A 77 14.82 -7.32 -15.85
C GLU A 77 14.97 -8.60 -14.99
N ASN A 78 15.18 -8.45 -13.68
CA ASN A 78 15.29 -9.55 -12.72
C ASN A 78 13.93 -9.96 -12.13
N GLY A 79 12.82 -9.38 -12.59
CA GLY A 79 11.49 -9.63 -12.05
C GLY A 79 11.22 -8.99 -10.69
N GLU A 80 12.05 -8.05 -10.23
CA GLU A 80 11.80 -7.34 -8.98
C GLU A 80 10.79 -6.20 -9.18
N PRO A 81 9.85 -5.99 -8.25
CA PRO A 81 8.84 -4.94 -8.37
C PRO A 81 9.43 -3.53 -8.47
N LEU A 82 8.86 -2.75 -9.37
CA LEU A 82 9.04 -1.31 -9.48
C LEU A 82 7.76 -0.62 -9.02
N VAL A 83 7.91 0.41 -8.18
CA VAL A 83 6.79 1.06 -7.50
C VAL A 83 6.67 2.53 -7.84
N ASN A 84 5.43 3.02 -7.76
CA ASN A 84 5.13 4.44 -7.77
C ASN A 84 4.54 4.89 -6.43
N ALA A 85 4.83 6.12 -6.03
CA ALA A 85 4.17 6.78 -4.91
C ALA A 85 4.07 8.29 -5.11
N HIS A 86 3.14 8.92 -4.38
CA HIS A 86 2.90 10.36 -4.42
C HIS A 86 3.81 11.09 -3.41
N THR A 87 5.11 10.86 -3.54
CA THR A 87 6.18 11.54 -2.78
C THR A 87 7.39 11.68 -3.73
N VAL A 88 8.19 12.74 -3.54
CA VAL A 88 9.27 13.18 -4.44
C VAL A 88 9.87 12.08 -5.33
N PHE A 89 9.72 12.23 -6.65
CA PHE A 89 10.32 11.40 -7.71
C PHE A 89 10.27 9.86 -7.48
N ALA A 90 9.17 9.33 -6.94
CA ALA A 90 8.94 7.89 -6.84
C ALA A 90 8.16 7.36 -8.06
N ARG A 91 8.80 7.34 -9.25
CA ARG A 91 8.29 6.65 -10.45
C ARG A 91 9.22 5.50 -10.81
N GLN A 92 8.67 4.30 -11.00
CA GLN A 92 9.41 3.08 -11.35
C GLN A 92 10.62 2.86 -10.43
N ARG A 93 10.43 3.12 -9.14
CA ARG A 93 11.49 3.04 -8.13
C ARG A 93 11.62 1.60 -7.63
N ASN A 94 12.82 1.19 -7.23
CA ASN A 94 12.99 -0.11 -6.58
C ASN A 94 12.11 -0.21 -5.32
N TRP A 95 11.36 -1.31 -5.19
CA TRP A 95 10.40 -1.51 -4.12
C TRP A 95 10.99 -1.47 -2.71
N ARG A 96 12.28 -1.78 -2.52
CA ARG A 96 12.95 -1.72 -1.20
C ARG A 96 13.00 -0.33 -0.63
N TYR A 97 12.91 0.69 -1.49
CA TYR A 97 12.86 2.10 -1.11
C TYR A 97 14.13 2.61 -0.39
N THR A 98 15.24 1.87 -0.46
CA THR A 98 16.53 2.14 0.25
C THR A 98 17.15 3.50 -0.07
N THR A 99 16.90 4.03 -1.26
CA THR A 99 17.43 5.35 -1.67
C THR A 99 16.58 6.51 -1.16
N SER A 100 15.61 6.27 -0.28
CA SER A 100 14.66 7.28 0.23
C SER A 100 15.26 7.95 1.46
N PRO A 101 15.13 9.27 1.63
CA PRO A 101 15.55 9.93 2.87
C PRO A 101 14.81 9.43 4.12
N ALA A 102 13.62 8.84 3.95
CA ALA A 102 12.86 8.25 5.05
C ALA A 102 13.30 6.82 5.40
N TYR A 103 14.07 6.15 4.53
CA TYR A 103 14.46 4.76 4.75
C TYR A 103 15.41 4.64 5.96
N SER A 104 15.22 3.57 6.74
CA SER A 104 16.17 3.11 7.76
C SER A 104 16.36 1.59 7.67
N ASP A 105 17.41 1.05 8.29
CA ASP A 105 17.64 -0.40 8.34
C ASP A 105 16.58 -1.16 9.15
N ASP A 106 15.77 -0.45 9.95
CA ASP A 106 14.64 -1.03 10.69
C ASP A 106 13.35 -1.14 9.84
N THR A 107 13.39 -0.68 8.58
CA THR A 107 12.22 -0.65 7.69
C THR A 107 11.53 -2.01 7.61
N ARG A 108 10.23 -2.04 7.89
CA ARG A 108 9.37 -3.21 7.76
C ARG A 108 8.39 -3.04 6.60
N TYR A 109 8.09 -4.15 5.95
CA TYR A 109 7.23 -4.20 4.78
C TYR A 109 6.03 -5.10 5.02
N ILE A 110 4.89 -4.72 4.45
CA ILE A 110 3.79 -5.65 4.23
C ILE A 110 3.37 -5.59 2.78
N PHE A 111 3.35 -6.77 2.17
CA PHE A 111 3.04 -6.99 0.77
C PHE A 111 1.58 -7.40 0.64
N PHE A 112 0.80 -6.63 -0.11
CA PHE A 112 -0.61 -6.89 -0.33
C PHE A 112 -0.86 -7.21 -1.80
N HIS A 113 -1.27 -8.45 -2.08
CA HIS A 113 -1.87 -8.78 -3.36
C HIS A 113 -3.33 -8.30 -3.37
N ILE A 114 -3.67 -7.40 -4.29
CA ILE A 114 -5.04 -6.91 -4.44
C ILE A 114 -5.86 -8.03 -5.11
N LYS A 115 -6.99 -8.36 -4.49
CA LYS A 115 -7.95 -9.28 -5.12
C LYS A 115 -8.71 -8.54 -6.20
N ASP A 116 -8.12 -8.47 -7.37
CA ASP A 116 -8.83 -8.12 -8.59
C ASP A 116 -9.25 -9.37 -9.35
N SER A 117 -10.15 -9.18 -10.30
CA SER A 117 -10.58 -10.23 -11.23
C SER A 117 -10.61 -9.58 -12.59
N PHE A 118 -9.43 -9.47 -13.20
CA PHE A 118 -9.33 -9.11 -14.61
C PHE A 118 -9.56 -10.39 -15.43
N THR A 119 -10.82 -10.80 -15.51
CA THR A 119 -11.29 -11.73 -16.55
C THR A 119 -11.87 -10.93 -17.70
#